data_AF-A0A929C9D5-F1
#
_entry.id   AF-A0A929C9D5-F1
#
_cell.length_a   1.000
_cell.length_b   1.000
_cell.length_c   1.000
_cell.angle_alpha   90.00
_cell.angle_beta   90.00
_cell.angle_gamma   90.00
#
_symmetry.space_group_name_H-M   'P 1'
#
loop_
_entity.id
_entity.type
_entity.pdbx_description
1 polymer ?
#
loop_
_entity_poly.entity_id
_entity_poly.type
_entity_poly.pdbx_seq_one_letter_code
_entity_poly.pdbx_strand_id
1 'polypeptide(L)'
;MRNRHITRFGSPLAPSGALYYVTDVEGLIQMDVDIKLVQLYASGELITPEVKSQVKSDVKRMKAEYHDKVNQIGVPDKLRDLFLITRKAEAEQYSRQIVLSEYDLFLLIHNCNQIGFTHRSKFKQYVPQHLTLSDNNRSKMKTANAKKSIKNIGSILLERRYIHVHRFEYGSDWHYFYFSHQDIEPTSTNHWKYGCHLHYISHLWPRLKKRWIWNKFNQRSTEISDSLHIRFEPFKFPHPDEAIENYLVNGSKLSPWAVIFSPSLASGCGSVPLPVAQVATRGVFITQVYLPSKLNQ
;
A
#
# COMPACT_ATOMS: atom_id res chain seq x y z
N MET A 1 -1.56 -24.05 7.61
CA MET A 1 -0.70 -23.04 6.96
C MET A 1 -1.29 -21.66 7.23
N ARG A 2 -0.56 -20.70 7.80
CA ARG A 2 -1.05 -19.32 7.92
C ARG A 2 -1.19 -18.76 6.50
N ASN A 3 -2.35 -18.20 6.16
CA ASN A 3 -2.48 -17.44 4.91
C ASN A 3 -1.43 -16.32 4.96
N ARG A 4 -0.44 -16.39 4.07
CA ARG A 4 0.67 -15.43 4.03
C ARG A 4 0.21 -14.04 3.57
N HIS A 5 -0.94 -13.99 2.89
CA HIS A 5 -1.46 -12.83 2.18
C HIS A 5 -2.34 -11.91 3.04
N ILE A 6 -3.04 -12.50 4.01
CA ILE A 6 -4.01 -11.80 4.85
C ILE A 6 -4.07 -12.42 6.25
N THR A 7 -4.20 -11.58 7.26
CA THR A 7 -4.56 -11.97 8.62
C THR A 7 -5.78 -11.17 9.07
N ARG A 8 -6.81 -11.86 9.53
CA ARG A 8 -8.00 -11.26 10.17
C ARG A 8 -7.92 -11.44 11.68
N PHE A 9 -8.10 -10.36 12.42
CA PHE A 9 -8.19 -10.37 13.88
C PHE A 9 -9.61 -9.98 14.30
N GLY A 10 -10.32 -10.88 14.99
CA GLY A 10 -11.71 -10.67 15.39
C GLY A 10 -12.72 -11.12 14.33
N SER A 11 -13.95 -10.62 14.44
CA SER A 11 -15.07 -10.95 13.58
C SER A 11 -15.73 -9.66 13.09
N PRO A 12 -16.01 -9.50 11.79
CA PRO A 12 -16.73 -8.32 11.29
C PRO A 12 -18.12 -8.15 11.92
N LEU A 13 -18.71 -9.21 12.45
CA LEU A 13 -20.03 -9.21 13.11
C LEU A 13 -19.97 -8.90 14.61
N ALA A 14 -18.78 -8.88 15.21
CA ALA A 14 -18.63 -8.49 16.60
C ALA A 14 -18.76 -6.97 16.75
N PRO A 15 -19.18 -6.45 17.91
CA PRO A 15 -19.19 -5.01 18.18
C PRO A 15 -17.83 -4.34 17.97
N SER A 16 -16.73 -5.07 18.21
CA SER A 16 -15.35 -4.61 18.00
C SER A 16 -14.89 -4.65 16.53
N GLY A 17 -15.70 -5.21 15.63
CA GLY A 17 -15.33 -5.46 14.24
C GLY A 17 -14.18 -6.45 14.07
N ALA A 18 -13.66 -6.50 12.85
CA ALA A 18 -12.44 -7.24 12.50
C ALA A 18 -11.38 -6.32 11.93
N LEU A 19 -10.14 -6.47 12.39
CA LEU A 19 -8.97 -5.85 11.79
C LEU A 19 -8.39 -6.78 10.72
N TYR A 20 -8.27 -6.29 9.49
CA TYR A 20 -7.61 -6.98 8.39
C TYR A 20 -6.21 -6.40 8.18
N TYR A 21 -5.24 -7.30 8.07
CA TYR A 21 -3.86 -6.99 7.70
C TYR A 21 -3.55 -7.73 6.40
N VAL A 22 -3.34 -6.99 5.31
CA VAL A 22 -3.18 -7.50 3.95
C VAL A 22 -1.80 -7.09 3.42
N THR A 23 -1.08 -8.00 2.76
CA THR A 23 0.30 -7.74 2.29
C THR A 23 0.47 -7.76 0.77
N ASP A 24 -0.54 -8.21 0.04
CA ASP A 24 -0.50 -8.30 -1.42
C ASP A 24 -1.92 -8.32 -2.02
N VAL A 25 -1.99 -8.28 -3.35
CA VAL A 25 -3.24 -8.24 -4.11
C VAL A 25 -4.08 -9.50 -3.88
N GLU A 26 -3.44 -10.66 -3.69
CA GLU A 26 -4.17 -11.90 -3.39
C GLU A 26 -4.79 -11.84 -1.99
N GLY A 27 -4.15 -11.16 -1.04
CA GLY A 27 -4.72 -10.88 0.26
C GLY A 27 -5.93 -9.94 0.19
N LEU A 28 -5.92 -8.95 -0.72
CA LEU A 28 -7.09 -8.09 -0.96
C LEU A 28 -8.26 -8.87 -1.54
N ILE A 29 -8.00 -9.80 -2.48
CA ILE A 29 -9.03 -10.70 -3.03
C ILE A 29 -9.62 -11.58 -1.93
N GLN A 30 -8.76 -12.18 -1.10
CA GLN A 30 -9.21 -13.02 0.00
C GLN A 30 -10.02 -12.22 1.03
N MET A 31 -9.63 -10.97 1.28
CA MET A 31 -10.38 -10.04 2.14
C MET A 31 -11.79 -9.79 1.60
N ASP A 32 -11.90 -9.46 0.31
CA ASP A 32 -13.19 -9.14 -0.32
C ASP A 32 -14.11 -10.37 -0.34
N VAL A 33 -13.58 -11.56 -0.65
CA VAL A 33 -14.33 -12.82 -0.54
C VAL A 33 -14.81 -13.07 0.89
N ASP A 34 -13.94 -12.91 1.89
CA ASP A 34 -14.30 -13.11 3.29
C ASP A 34 -15.41 -12.16 3.74
N ILE A 35 -15.30 -10.87 3.42
CA ILE A 35 -16.31 -9.87 3.78
C ILE A 35 -17.66 -10.18 3.13
N LYS A 36 -17.68 -10.51 1.83
CA LYS A 36 -18.92 -10.87 1.13
C LYS A 36 -19.59 -12.11 1.73
N LEU A 37 -18.83 -13.14 2.08
CA LEU A 37 -19.38 -14.34 2.71
C LEU A 37 -19.97 -14.05 4.11
N VAL A 38 -19.29 -13.21 4.90
CA VAL A 38 -19.79 -12.81 6.22
C VAL A 38 -21.09 -12.01 6.10
N GLN A 39 -21.26 -11.23 5.02
CA GLN A 39 -22.49 -10.49 4.76
C GLN A 39 -23.66 -11.39 4.40
N LEU A 40 -23.45 -12.33 3.47
CA LEU A 40 -24.48 -13.31 3.10
C LEU A 40 -24.90 -14.10 4.34
N TYR A 41 -23.94 -14.48 5.19
CA TYR A 41 -24.26 -15.14 6.45
C TYR A 41 -25.09 -14.25 7.38
N ALA A 42 -24.73 -12.97 7.52
CA ALA A 42 -25.46 -12.01 8.35
C ALA A 42 -26.84 -11.64 7.78
N SER A 43 -27.05 -11.78 6.47
CA SER A 43 -28.37 -11.60 5.85
C SER A 43 -29.30 -12.79 6.06
N GLY A 44 -28.79 -13.91 6.61
CA GLY A 44 -29.52 -15.15 6.84
C GLY A 44 -29.34 -16.19 5.73
N GLU A 45 -28.45 -15.95 4.78
CA GLU A 45 -28.20 -16.88 3.68
C GLU A 45 -27.30 -18.05 4.11
N LEU A 46 -27.66 -19.25 3.64
CA LEU A 46 -26.87 -20.44 3.85
C LEU A 46 -25.62 -20.43 2.95
N ILE A 47 -24.44 -20.48 3.56
CA ILE A 47 -23.17 -20.47 2.82
C ILE A 47 -22.80 -21.87 2.32
N THR A 48 -23.35 -22.25 1.17
CA THR A 48 -23.03 -23.51 0.48
C THR A 48 -21.69 -23.43 -0.29
N PRO A 49 -21.10 -24.56 -0.72
CA PRO A 49 -19.94 -24.56 -1.61
C PRO A 49 -20.16 -23.77 -2.92
N GLU A 50 -21.36 -23.82 -3.48
CA GLU A 50 -21.75 -23.13 -4.71
C GLU A 50 -21.74 -21.61 -4.49
N VAL A 51 -22.33 -21.13 -3.39
CA VAL A 51 -22.29 -19.71 -2.99
C VAL A 51 -20.84 -19.23 -2.82
N LYS A 52 -19.99 -20.02 -2.13
CA LYS A 52 -18.57 -19.69 -2.00
C LYS A 52 -17.85 -19.60 -3.34
N SER A 53 -18.16 -20.49 -4.28
CA SER A 53 -17.60 -20.49 -5.63
C SER A 53 -18.04 -19.25 -6.41
N GLN A 54 -19.33 -18.92 -6.35
CA GLN A 54 -19.90 -17.74 -6.99
C GLN A 54 -19.26 -16.44 -6.49
N VAL A 55 -19.18 -16.24 -5.18
CA VAL A 55 -18.53 -15.06 -4.58
C VAL A 55 -17.08 -14.92 -5.05
N LYS A 56 -16.32 -16.02 -5.10
CA LYS A 56 -14.94 -16.00 -5.61
C LYS A 56 -14.88 -15.61 -7.09
N SER A 57 -15.81 -16.11 -7.91
CA SER A 57 -15.90 -15.75 -9.32
C SER A 57 -16.19 -14.25 -9.49
N ASP A 58 -17.14 -13.72 -8.72
CA ASP A 58 -17.54 -12.32 -8.78
C ASP A 58 -16.40 -11.37 -8.38
N VAL A 59 -15.67 -11.68 -7.31
CA VAL A 59 -14.50 -10.87 -6.90
C VAL A 59 -13.40 -10.90 -7.97
N LYS A 60 -13.17 -12.05 -8.61
CA LYS A 60 -12.19 -12.15 -9.72
C LYS A 60 -12.61 -11.31 -10.92
N ARG A 61 -13.89 -11.31 -11.28
CA ARG A 61 -14.44 -10.47 -12.35
C ARG A 61 -14.25 -8.98 -12.02
N MET A 62 -14.61 -8.55 -10.82
CA MET A 62 -14.41 -7.15 -10.39
C MET A 62 -12.94 -6.73 -10.42
N LYS A 63 -12.01 -7.61 -10.02
CA LYS A 63 -10.57 -7.36 -10.14
C LYS A 63 -10.14 -7.16 -11.60
N ALA A 64 -10.66 -7.98 -12.52
CA ALA A 64 -10.35 -7.83 -13.95
C ALA A 64 -10.87 -6.50 -14.49
N GLU A 65 -12.12 -6.15 -14.22
CA GLU A 65 -12.72 -4.85 -14.62
C GLU A 65 -11.94 -3.66 -14.04
N TYR A 66 -11.51 -3.76 -12.78
CA TYR A 66 -10.67 -2.74 -12.15
C TYR A 66 -9.32 -2.59 -12.88
N HIS A 67 -8.63 -3.70 -13.17
CA HIS A 67 -7.38 -3.67 -13.91
C HIS A 67 -7.55 -3.09 -15.31
N ASP A 68 -8.62 -3.44 -16.03
CA ASP A 68 -8.88 -2.89 -17.36
C ASP A 68 -9.03 -1.37 -17.33
N LYS A 69 -9.72 -0.82 -16.32
CA LYS A 69 -9.82 0.63 -16.15
C LYS A 69 -8.50 1.29 -15.78
N VAL A 70 -7.72 0.69 -14.87
CA VAL A 70 -6.38 1.20 -14.54
C VAL A 70 -5.48 1.19 -15.77
N ASN A 71 -5.55 0.13 -16.58
CA ASN A 71 -4.82 0.03 -17.85
C ASN A 71 -5.23 1.12 -18.85
N GLN A 72 -6.53 1.44 -18.95
CA GLN A 72 -7.03 2.50 -19.83
C GLN A 72 -6.52 3.89 -19.45
N ILE A 73 -6.22 4.14 -18.17
CA ILE A 73 -5.64 5.42 -17.71
C ILE A 73 -4.17 5.54 -18.16
N GLY A 74 -3.44 4.43 -18.16
CA GLY A 74 -2.05 4.38 -18.64
C GLY A 74 -1.02 4.98 -17.68
N VAL A 75 0.19 5.22 -18.21
CA VAL A 75 1.31 5.82 -17.44
C VAL A 75 1.23 7.35 -17.51
N PRO A 76 1.28 8.07 -16.37
CA PRO A 76 1.31 9.52 -16.34
C PRO A 76 2.44 10.10 -17.19
N ASP A 77 2.16 11.15 -17.97
CA ASP A 77 3.13 11.76 -18.90
C ASP A 77 4.40 12.20 -18.19
N LYS A 78 4.28 12.80 -16.99
CA LYS A 78 5.45 13.22 -16.21
C LYS A 78 6.40 12.09 -15.84
N LEU A 79 5.90 10.87 -15.67
CA LEU A 79 6.74 9.69 -15.40
C LEU A 79 7.31 9.11 -16.69
N ARG A 80 6.56 9.18 -17.79
CA ARG A 80 7.05 8.82 -19.13
C ARG A 80 8.20 9.73 -19.54
N ASP A 81 8.04 11.04 -19.41
CA ASP A 81 9.06 12.05 -19.71
C ASP A 81 10.32 11.80 -18.87
N LEU A 82 10.17 11.59 -17.55
CA LEU A 82 11.30 11.27 -16.67
C LEU A 82 12.09 10.02 -17.13
N PHE A 83 11.42 9.02 -17.71
CA PHE A 83 12.06 7.80 -18.21
C PHE A 83 12.77 8.00 -19.54
N LEU A 84 12.34 8.98 -20.35
CA LEU A 84 12.94 9.32 -21.64
C LEU A 84 14.18 10.22 -21.52
N ILE A 85 14.44 10.79 -20.34
CA ILE A 85 15.62 11.65 -20.12
C ILE A 85 16.91 10.83 -20.21
N THR A 86 17.84 11.30 -21.04
CA THR A 86 19.13 10.64 -21.32
C THR A 86 20.33 11.26 -20.61
N ARG A 87 20.14 12.38 -19.90
CA ARG A 87 21.22 13.11 -19.21
C ARG A 87 20.88 13.35 -17.74
N LYS A 88 21.83 13.05 -16.85
CA LYS A 88 21.64 13.21 -15.40
C LYS A 88 21.25 14.64 -14.99
N ALA A 89 21.92 15.66 -15.55
CA ALA A 89 21.64 17.07 -15.24
C ALA A 89 20.19 17.48 -15.61
N GLU A 90 19.66 16.92 -16.70
CA GLU A 90 18.28 17.15 -17.13
C GLU A 90 17.29 16.43 -16.21
N ALA A 91 17.61 15.20 -15.77
CA ALA A 91 16.80 14.48 -14.79
C ALA A 91 16.76 15.21 -13.44
N GLU A 92 17.88 15.80 -13.03
CA GLU A 92 17.97 16.67 -11.85
C GLU A 92 17.06 17.88 -11.95
N GLN A 93 17.10 18.59 -13.09
CA GLN A 93 16.25 19.75 -13.32
C GLN A 93 14.77 19.36 -13.34
N TYR A 94 14.42 18.30 -14.08
CA TYR A 94 13.05 17.81 -14.22
C TYR A 94 12.47 17.36 -12.86
N SER A 95 13.26 16.61 -12.09
CA SER A 95 12.86 16.12 -10.76
C SER A 95 12.51 17.24 -9.77
N ARG A 96 13.12 18.42 -9.91
CA ARG A 96 12.82 19.59 -9.08
C ARG A 96 11.50 20.28 -9.45
N GLN A 97 11.03 20.09 -10.68
CA GLN A 97 9.86 20.76 -11.24
C GLN A 97 8.57 19.96 -11.06
N ILE A 98 8.67 18.63 -10.97
CA ILE A 98 7.51 17.76 -10.85
C ILE A 98 7.13 17.48 -9.38
N VAL A 99 5.85 17.19 -9.18
CA VAL A 99 5.31 16.60 -7.95
C VAL A 99 4.65 15.28 -8.35
N LEU A 100 5.02 14.20 -7.67
CA LEU A 100 4.42 12.88 -7.88
C LEU A 100 3.43 12.61 -6.76
N SER A 101 2.20 12.26 -7.10
CA SER A 101 1.29 11.67 -6.14
C SER A 101 1.58 10.18 -5.99
N GLU A 102 1.13 9.61 -4.88
CA GLU A 102 1.14 8.17 -4.71
C GLU A 102 0.30 7.44 -5.77
N TYR A 103 -0.74 8.11 -6.28
CA TYR A 103 -1.54 7.60 -7.38
C TYR A 103 -0.74 7.54 -8.70
N ASP A 104 0.13 8.50 -8.97
CA ASP A 104 1.02 8.45 -10.15
C ASP A 104 1.97 7.25 -10.07
N LEU A 105 2.56 7.01 -8.88
CA LEU A 105 3.43 5.86 -8.66
C LEU A 105 2.66 4.55 -8.83
N PHE A 106 1.43 4.47 -8.32
CA PHE A 106 0.54 3.33 -8.53
C PHE A 106 0.27 3.07 -10.02
N LEU A 107 -0.10 4.09 -10.78
CA LEU A 107 -0.35 3.97 -12.22
C LEU A 107 0.91 3.50 -12.95
N LEU A 108 2.08 4.01 -12.61
CA LEU A 108 3.34 3.52 -13.17
C LEU A 108 3.60 2.04 -12.83
N ILE A 109 3.39 1.63 -11.57
CA ILE A 109 3.54 0.22 -11.16
C ILE A 109 2.68 -0.71 -12.01
N HIS A 110 1.41 -0.34 -12.23
CA HIS A 110 0.47 -1.17 -12.98
C HIS A 110 0.69 -1.13 -14.49
N ASN A 111 1.00 0.05 -15.05
CA ASN A 111 0.97 0.29 -16.49
C ASN A 111 2.36 0.37 -17.14
N CYS A 112 3.45 0.15 -16.39
CA CYS A 112 4.81 0.28 -16.93
C CYS A 112 5.11 -0.62 -18.15
N ASN A 113 4.40 -1.74 -18.30
CA ASN A 113 4.51 -2.62 -19.47
C ASN A 113 4.05 -1.93 -20.77
N GLN A 114 3.14 -0.97 -20.69
CA GLN A 114 2.66 -0.19 -21.86
C GLN A 114 3.78 0.68 -22.46
N ILE A 115 4.79 1.03 -21.65
CA ILE A 115 5.98 1.76 -22.09
C ILE A 115 7.23 0.86 -22.17
N GLY A 116 7.04 -0.47 -22.21
CA GLY A 116 8.11 -1.45 -22.38
C GLY A 116 8.86 -1.86 -21.10
N PHE A 117 8.56 -1.26 -19.95
CA PHE A 117 9.25 -1.55 -18.70
C PHE A 117 8.64 -2.74 -17.97
N THR A 118 9.48 -3.44 -17.20
CA THR A 118 9.05 -4.44 -16.22
C THR A 118 9.20 -3.89 -14.80
N HIS A 119 8.29 -4.25 -13.89
CA HIS A 119 8.32 -3.79 -12.50
C HIS A 119 8.71 -4.90 -11.52
N ARG A 120 9.49 -4.54 -10.49
CA ARG A 120 9.69 -5.34 -9.27
C ARG A 120 9.71 -4.44 -8.06
N SER A 121 9.27 -4.94 -6.90
CA SER A 121 9.30 -4.19 -5.65
C SER A 121 9.96 -4.95 -4.50
N LYS A 122 10.37 -4.19 -3.48
CA LYS A 122 10.77 -4.67 -2.16
C LYS A 122 10.08 -3.83 -1.09
N PHE A 123 9.50 -4.51 -0.11
CA PHE A 123 8.92 -3.91 1.08
C PHE A 123 9.64 -4.51 2.28
N LYS A 124 10.66 -3.82 2.77
CA LYS A 124 11.50 -4.30 3.87
C LYS A 124 11.15 -3.58 5.15
N GLN A 125 10.84 -4.37 6.17
CA GLN A 125 10.69 -3.89 7.53
C GLN A 125 11.95 -4.25 8.31
N TYR A 126 12.53 -3.25 8.95
CA TYR A 126 13.65 -3.41 9.86
C TYR A 126 13.17 -3.07 11.27
N VAL A 127 13.02 -4.10 12.10
CA VAL A 127 12.79 -3.94 13.53
C VAL A 127 14.15 -4.05 14.23
N PRO A 128 14.57 -3.08 15.06
CA PRO A 128 15.79 -3.20 15.84
C PRO A 128 15.82 -4.49 16.65
N GLN A 129 16.99 -5.14 16.75
CA GLN A 129 17.11 -6.44 17.42
C GLN A 129 16.61 -6.40 18.86
N HIS A 130 16.89 -5.31 19.59
CA HIS A 130 16.45 -5.11 20.97
C HIS A 130 14.93 -4.91 21.12
N LEU A 131 14.21 -4.65 20.02
CA LEU A 131 12.75 -4.53 19.96
C LEU A 131 12.07 -5.75 19.34
N THR A 132 12.84 -6.76 18.96
CA THR A 132 12.27 -7.99 18.40
C THR A 132 11.50 -8.73 19.50
N LEU A 133 10.20 -8.95 19.29
CA LEU A 133 9.35 -9.65 20.24
C LEU A 133 9.75 -11.13 20.33
N SER A 134 10.40 -11.52 21.43
CA SER A 134 10.63 -12.92 21.79
C SER A 134 9.31 -13.68 21.99
N ASP A 135 9.33 -15.00 21.90
CA ASP A 135 8.14 -15.83 22.13
C ASP A 135 7.56 -15.63 23.53
N ASN A 136 8.41 -15.37 24.52
CA ASN A 136 8.00 -15.02 25.89
C ASN A 136 7.25 -13.67 25.94
N ASN A 137 7.66 -12.68 25.12
CA ASN A 137 6.90 -11.42 25.01
C ASN A 137 5.55 -11.65 24.33
N ARG A 138 5.48 -12.53 23.32
CA ARG A 138 4.23 -12.87 22.62
C ARG A 138 3.25 -13.63 23.51
N SER A 139 3.72 -14.53 24.37
CA SER A 139 2.85 -15.23 25.34
C SER A 139 2.33 -14.27 26.41
N LYS A 140 3.19 -13.36 26.92
CA LYS A 140 2.82 -12.30 27.86
C LYS A 140 1.86 -11.27 27.30
N MET A 141 1.82 -11.08 25.97
CA MET A 141 0.80 -10.26 25.31
C MET A 141 -0.60 -10.90 25.35
N LYS A 142 -0.68 -12.23 25.49
CA LYS A 142 -1.96 -12.95 25.63
C LYS A 142 -2.46 -12.97 27.07
N THR A 143 -1.59 -12.73 28.05
CA THR A 143 -1.94 -12.65 29.47
C THR A 143 -2.04 -11.18 29.89
N ALA A 144 -2.82 -10.88 30.93
CA ALA A 144 -3.34 -9.54 31.25
C ALA A 144 -2.32 -8.41 31.57
N ASN A 145 -1.01 -8.59 31.36
CA ASN A 145 0.01 -7.56 31.52
C ASN A 145 0.19 -6.68 30.26
N ALA A 146 -0.93 -6.14 29.77
CA ALA A 146 -1.01 -5.38 28.52
C ALA A 146 -0.14 -4.10 28.53
N LYS A 147 0.01 -3.40 29.66
CA LYS A 147 0.72 -2.11 29.74
C LYS A 147 2.19 -2.18 29.29
N LYS A 148 2.95 -3.19 29.74
CA LYS A 148 4.38 -3.33 29.35
C LYS A 148 4.53 -3.74 27.88
N SER A 149 3.59 -4.56 27.40
CA SER A 149 3.52 -4.96 26.00
C SER A 149 3.17 -3.80 25.07
N ILE A 150 2.24 -2.93 25.46
CA ILE A 150 1.87 -1.72 24.72
C ILE A 150 3.07 -0.78 24.57
N LYS A 151 3.87 -0.58 25.63
CA LYS A 151 5.09 0.24 25.55
C LYS A 151 6.09 -0.32 24.54
N ASN A 152 6.33 -1.63 24.55
CA ASN A 152 7.24 -2.27 23.59
C ASN A 152 6.71 -2.18 22.15
N ILE A 153 5.39 -2.34 21.95
CA ILE A 153 4.76 -2.12 20.64
C ILE A 153 4.97 -0.67 20.22
N GLY A 154 4.74 0.30 21.09
CA GLY A 154 5.00 1.72 20.82
C GLY A 154 6.45 1.97 20.38
N SER A 155 7.44 1.43 21.09
CA SER A 155 8.85 1.53 20.69
C SER A 155 9.13 0.86 19.35
N ILE A 156 8.56 -0.31 19.08
CA ILE A 156 8.64 -0.95 17.75
C ILE A 156 8.06 -0.03 16.68
N LEU A 157 6.91 0.60 16.93
CA LEU A 157 6.25 1.48 15.97
C LEU A 157 7.10 2.72 15.65
N LEU A 158 7.80 3.26 16.66
CA LEU A 158 8.67 4.44 16.54
C LEU A 158 10.00 4.13 15.84
N GLU A 159 10.64 3.01 16.16
CA GLU A 159 12.00 2.72 15.67
C GLU A 159 12.04 1.80 14.44
N ARG A 160 10.93 1.15 14.10
CA ARG A 160 10.86 0.33 12.88
C ARG A 160 11.07 1.23 11.66
N ARG A 161 11.92 0.77 10.75
CA ARG A 161 12.07 1.42 9.44
C ARG A 161 11.38 0.57 8.40
N TYR A 162 10.42 1.15 7.69
CA TYR A 162 9.90 0.58 6.46
C TYR A 162 10.62 1.20 5.29
N ILE A 163 11.08 0.37 4.38
CA ILE A 163 11.71 0.79 3.14
C ILE A 163 10.90 0.17 2.01
N HIS A 164 10.42 1.04 1.14
CA HIS A 164 9.66 0.73 -0.06
C HIS A 164 10.54 1.04 -1.27
N VAL A 165 10.63 0.10 -2.19
CA VAL A 165 11.46 0.25 -3.40
C VAL A 165 10.68 -0.31 -4.57
N HIS A 166 10.60 0.49 -5.63
CA HIS A 166 10.04 0.12 -6.92
C HIS A 166 11.13 0.25 -7.96
N ARG A 167 11.39 -0.86 -8.66
CA ARG A 167 12.36 -0.95 -9.73
C ARG A 167 11.64 -1.14 -11.04
N PHE A 168 12.01 -0.34 -12.03
CA PHE A 168 11.54 -0.44 -13.40
C PHE A 168 12.73 -0.72 -14.32
N GLU A 169 12.62 -1.70 -15.23
CA GLU A 169 13.71 -2.10 -16.13
C GLU A 169 13.23 -2.35 -17.57
N TYR A 170 13.97 -1.82 -18.55
CA TYR A 170 13.87 -2.12 -19.98
C TYR A 170 15.28 -2.21 -20.58
N GLY A 171 15.74 -3.42 -20.90
CA GLY A 171 17.11 -3.63 -21.40
C GLY A 171 18.19 -3.15 -20.41
N SER A 172 19.03 -2.21 -20.84
CA SER A 172 20.05 -1.54 -20.01
C SER A 172 19.48 -0.47 -19.09
N ASP A 173 18.28 0.02 -19.37
CA ASP A 173 17.70 1.15 -18.68
C ASP A 173 17.00 0.67 -17.42
N TRP A 174 17.29 1.35 -16.32
CA TRP A 174 16.71 1.04 -15.03
C TRP A 174 16.42 2.32 -14.27
N HIS A 175 15.32 2.28 -13.51
CA HIS A 175 14.85 3.36 -12.65
C HIS A 175 14.45 2.77 -11.30
N TYR A 176 14.86 3.43 -10.22
CA TYR A 176 14.43 3.12 -8.87
C TYR A 176 13.71 4.32 -8.28
N PHE A 177 12.53 4.07 -7.74
CA PHE A 177 11.88 4.95 -6.77
C PHE A 177 11.93 4.27 -5.43
N TYR A 178 12.34 4.99 -4.39
CA TYR A 178 12.34 4.44 -3.05
C TYR A 178 12.05 5.51 -2.01
N PHE A 179 11.50 5.08 -0.90
CA PHE A 179 11.14 5.92 0.23
C PHE A 179 11.00 5.06 1.48
N SER A 180 11.16 5.71 2.62
CA SER A 180 10.83 5.18 3.93
C SER A 180 9.62 5.89 4.51
N HIS A 181 9.10 5.38 5.63
CA HIS A 181 7.96 6.02 6.28
C HIS A 181 8.27 7.48 6.65
N GLN A 182 9.49 7.73 7.13
CA GLN A 182 9.97 9.07 7.49
C GLN A 182 10.03 10.03 6.30
N ASP A 183 10.26 9.52 5.08
CA ASP A 183 10.38 10.36 3.88
C ASP A 183 9.01 10.87 3.41
N ILE A 184 7.93 10.21 3.82
CA ILE A 184 6.54 10.57 3.49
C ILE A 184 5.76 11.11 4.70
N GLU A 185 6.44 11.33 5.82
CA GLU A 185 5.87 12.04 6.97
C GLU A 185 5.79 13.55 6.72
N PRO A 186 4.86 14.25 7.39
CA PRO A 186 4.69 15.70 7.26
C PRO A 186 5.97 16.49 7.53
N THR A 187 6.04 17.71 7.00
CA THR A 187 7.22 18.59 7.08
C THR A 187 7.73 18.85 8.50
N SER A 188 6.89 18.72 9.53
CA SER A 188 7.29 18.90 10.93
C SER A 188 8.26 17.83 11.44
N THR A 189 8.32 16.66 10.80
CA THR A 189 9.21 15.55 11.17
C THR A 189 10.12 15.09 10.02
N ASN A 190 9.92 15.63 8.81
CA ASN A 190 10.69 15.26 7.62
C ASN A 190 12.09 15.90 7.62
N HIS A 191 13.10 15.12 7.22
CA HIS A 191 14.47 15.59 7.12
C HIS A 191 14.70 16.51 5.90
N TRP A 192 13.80 16.48 4.91
CA TRP A 192 13.86 17.35 3.74
C TRP A 192 12.98 18.58 3.93
N LYS A 193 13.57 19.77 3.74
CA LYS A 193 12.89 21.07 3.97
C LYS A 193 11.63 21.30 3.12
N TYR A 194 11.44 20.55 2.04
CA TYR A 194 10.26 20.66 1.17
C TYR A 194 9.18 19.62 1.49
N GLY A 195 9.34 18.84 2.57
CA GLY A 195 8.35 17.89 3.07
C GLY A 195 8.47 16.49 2.48
N CYS A 196 7.32 15.85 2.22
CA CYS A 196 7.24 14.49 1.70
C CYS A 196 7.95 14.34 0.35
N HIS A 197 8.71 13.26 0.18
CA HIS A 197 9.45 13.01 -1.04
C HIS A 197 9.70 11.53 -1.34
N LEU A 198 10.01 11.27 -2.61
CA LEU A 198 10.61 10.02 -3.08
C LEU A 198 12.06 10.28 -3.43
N HIS A 199 12.90 9.27 -3.21
CA HIS A 199 14.21 9.22 -3.81
C HIS A 199 14.14 8.54 -5.19
N TYR A 200 14.82 9.13 -6.16
CA TYR A 200 14.92 8.62 -7.53
C TYR A 200 16.38 8.43 -7.94
N ILE A 201 16.65 7.30 -8.59
CA ILE A 201 17.96 7.00 -9.16
C ILE A 201 17.83 6.09 -10.38
N SER A 202 18.64 6.31 -11.41
CA SER A 202 18.52 5.59 -12.67
C SER A 202 19.87 5.21 -13.29
N HIS A 203 19.82 4.54 -14.44
CA HIS A 203 20.96 4.18 -15.26
C HIS A 203 21.90 5.35 -15.62
N LEU A 204 21.44 6.59 -15.45
CA LEU A 204 22.21 7.82 -15.64
C LEU A 204 23.32 8.04 -14.58
N TRP A 205 23.43 7.19 -13.56
CA TRP A 205 24.50 7.23 -12.55
C TRP A 205 25.60 6.20 -12.87
N PRO A 206 26.61 6.54 -13.68
CA PRO A 206 27.57 5.56 -14.23
C PRO A 206 28.42 4.85 -13.18
N ARG A 207 28.59 5.46 -11.99
CA ARG A 207 29.35 4.87 -10.87
C ARG A 207 28.56 3.82 -10.11
N LEU A 208 27.24 3.72 -10.32
CA LEU A 208 26.37 2.86 -9.54
C LEU A 208 25.91 1.67 -10.36
N LYS A 209 26.12 0.47 -9.81
CA LYS A 209 25.70 -0.78 -10.44
C LYS A 209 24.29 -1.14 -10.02
N LYS A 210 23.40 -1.41 -10.99
CA LYS A 210 22.01 -1.85 -10.78
C LYS A 210 21.85 -2.93 -9.70
N ARG A 211 22.67 -3.99 -9.74
CA ARG A 211 22.64 -5.09 -8.76
C ARG A 211 23.05 -4.65 -7.36
N TRP A 212 24.02 -3.74 -7.26
CA TRP A 212 24.47 -3.21 -5.98
C TRP A 212 23.37 -2.39 -5.32
N ILE A 213 22.72 -1.48 -6.07
CA ILE A 213 21.57 -0.70 -5.59
C ILE A 213 20.47 -1.62 -5.07
N TRP A 214 20.06 -2.61 -5.86
CA TRP A 214 19.00 -3.53 -5.45
C TRP A 214 19.32 -4.29 -4.15
N ASN A 215 20.59 -4.66 -3.97
CA ASN A 215 21.04 -5.36 -2.77
C ASN A 215 21.18 -4.43 -1.56
N LYS A 216 21.47 -3.14 -1.77
CA LYS A 216 21.54 -2.13 -0.71
C LYS A 216 20.23 -2.06 0.08
N PHE A 217 19.10 -2.17 -0.61
CA PHE A 217 17.77 -2.24 0.00
C PHE A 217 17.45 -3.52 0.77
N ASN A 218 18.40 -4.45 0.92
CA ASN A 218 18.29 -5.54 1.89
C ASN A 218 18.86 -5.14 3.27
N GLN A 219 19.48 -3.97 3.41
CA GLN A 219 20.05 -3.44 4.64
C GLN A 219 19.17 -2.33 5.24
N ARG A 220 19.29 -2.08 6.55
CA ARG A 220 18.54 -1.01 7.25
C ARG A 220 18.91 0.39 6.75
N SER A 221 20.18 0.61 6.40
CA SER A 221 20.66 1.87 5.83
C SER A 221 20.51 1.81 4.31
N THR A 222 19.73 2.74 3.79
CA THR A 222 19.33 2.83 2.37
C THR A 222 19.67 4.15 1.73
N GLU A 223 20.45 4.98 2.42
CA GLU A 223 21.00 6.18 1.84
C GLU A 223 21.91 5.79 0.67
N ILE A 224 21.52 6.26 -0.51
CA ILE A 224 22.32 6.20 -1.72
C ILE A 224 22.67 7.64 -2.03
N SER A 225 23.97 7.95 -1.91
CA SER A 225 24.51 9.26 -2.27
C SER A 225 24.12 9.62 -3.70
N ASP A 226 23.83 10.89 -3.92
CA ASP A 226 23.43 11.46 -5.21
C ASP A 226 22.05 11.04 -5.74
N SER A 227 21.20 10.39 -4.93
CA SER A 227 19.79 10.20 -5.30
C SER A 227 19.07 11.54 -5.41
N LEU A 228 18.13 11.63 -6.35
CA LEU A 228 17.31 12.82 -6.54
C LEU A 228 16.12 12.77 -5.60
N HIS A 229 15.76 13.91 -5.01
CA HIS A 229 14.53 14.05 -4.26
C HIS A 229 13.44 14.58 -5.21
N ILE A 230 12.32 13.88 -5.29
CA ILE A 230 11.13 14.29 -6.02
C ILE A 230 10.03 14.56 -4.99
N ARG A 231 9.37 15.72 -5.07
CA ARG A 231 8.25 16.04 -4.17
C ARG A 231 7.16 14.99 -4.30
N PHE A 232 6.63 14.55 -3.17
CA PHE A 232 5.68 13.45 -3.11
C PHE A 232 4.42 13.82 -2.36
N GLU A 233 3.27 13.53 -2.96
CA GLU A 233 1.95 13.67 -2.34
C GLU A 233 1.44 12.27 -1.96
N PRO A 234 1.67 11.80 -0.72
CA PRO A 234 1.10 10.53 -0.28
C PRO A 234 -0.43 10.60 -0.31
N PHE A 235 -1.10 9.45 -0.40
CA PHE A 235 -2.54 9.42 -0.18
C PHE A 235 -2.86 10.13 1.13
N LYS A 236 -3.69 11.17 1.05
CA LYS A 236 -4.31 11.73 2.26
C LYS A 236 -5.20 10.63 2.81
N PHE A 237 -5.00 10.27 4.07
CA PHE A 237 -5.98 9.47 4.78
C PHE A 237 -7.01 10.47 5.31
N PRO A 238 -8.31 10.25 5.12
CA PRO A 238 -9.27 11.00 5.90
C PRO A 238 -8.98 10.72 7.38
N HIS A 239 -9.04 11.75 8.23
CA HIS A 239 -8.98 11.53 9.68
C HIS A 239 -10.04 10.47 10.04
N PRO A 240 -9.83 9.57 11.03
CA PRO A 240 -10.83 8.56 11.38
C PRO A 240 -12.26 9.12 11.53
N ASP A 241 -12.37 10.36 12.01
CA ASP A 241 -13.64 11.09 12.17
C ASP A 241 -14.21 11.59 10.83
N GLU A 242 -13.36 12.05 9.90
CA GLU A 242 -13.74 12.47 8.54
C GLU A 242 -14.06 11.30 7.60
N ALA A 243 -13.46 10.13 7.85
CA ALA A 243 -13.75 8.91 7.12
C ALA A 243 -15.21 8.52 7.39
N ILE A 244 -15.63 8.53 8.66
CA ILE A 244 -17.00 8.20 9.06
C ILE A 244 -18.02 9.14 8.38
N GLU A 245 -17.77 10.46 8.34
CA GLU A 245 -18.69 11.41 7.69
C GLU A 245 -18.73 11.28 6.16
N ASN A 246 -17.59 11.17 5.47
CA ASN A 246 -17.59 11.08 4.00
C ASN A 246 -18.21 9.77 3.46
N TYR A 247 -18.19 8.68 4.25
CA TYR A 247 -18.88 7.44 3.91
C TYR A 247 -20.39 7.47 4.20
N LEU A 248 -20.86 8.41 5.03
CA LEU A 248 -22.27 8.49 5.45
C LEU A 248 -23.07 9.60 4.75
N VAL A 249 -22.43 10.69 4.30
CA VAL A 249 -23.15 11.94 3.94
C VAL A 249 -23.75 11.96 2.53
N ASN A 250 -23.28 11.15 1.56
CA ASN A 250 -23.72 11.30 0.16
C ASN A 250 -24.77 10.32 -0.37
N GLY A 251 -25.42 9.50 0.46
CA GLY A 251 -26.54 8.64 0.03
C GLY A 251 -26.19 7.52 -0.97
N SER A 252 -25.07 7.61 -1.69
CA SER A 252 -24.41 6.50 -2.36
C SER A 252 -23.65 5.70 -1.32
N LYS A 253 -24.31 4.68 -0.73
CA LYS A 253 -23.69 3.69 0.16
C LYS A 253 -22.65 2.85 -0.58
N LEU A 254 -21.49 3.42 -0.91
CA LEU A 254 -20.32 2.62 -1.23
C LEU A 254 -19.86 1.99 0.06
N SER A 255 -20.23 0.73 0.24
CA SER A 255 -19.84 -0.02 1.42
C SER A 255 -18.31 -0.22 1.42
N PRO A 256 -17.62 -0.29 2.56
CA PRO A 256 -16.14 -0.36 2.65
C PRO A 256 -15.46 -1.45 1.80
N TRP A 257 -16.19 -2.48 1.36
CA TRP A 257 -15.73 -3.57 0.50
C TRP A 257 -15.90 -3.28 -0.99
N ALA A 258 -16.83 -2.40 -1.37
CA ALA A 258 -16.88 -1.77 -2.70
C ALA A 258 -15.76 -0.74 -2.87
N VAL A 259 -14.75 -0.73 -2.00
CA VAL A 259 -13.59 0.17 -2.07
C VAL A 259 -12.36 -0.55 -2.60
N ILE A 260 -12.28 -1.88 -2.46
CA ILE A 260 -11.06 -2.64 -2.77
C ILE A 260 -10.82 -2.70 -4.29
N PHE A 261 -11.75 -3.29 -5.04
CA PHE A 261 -11.66 -3.40 -6.50
C PHE A 261 -12.81 -2.71 -7.22
N SER A 262 -13.35 -1.62 -6.66
CA SER A 262 -14.44 -0.93 -7.37
C SER A 262 -13.92 -0.21 -8.62
N PRO A 263 -14.46 -0.56 -9.80
CA PRO A 263 -14.07 0.10 -11.03
C PRO A 263 -14.45 1.59 -11.07
N SER A 264 -15.39 2.07 -10.23
CA SER A 264 -15.72 3.50 -10.17
C SER A 264 -14.66 4.33 -9.44
N LEU A 265 -13.83 3.68 -8.62
CA LEU A 265 -12.76 4.34 -7.87
C LEU A 265 -11.42 4.38 -8.63
N ALA A 266 -11.32 3.65 -9.75
CA ALA A 266 -10.15 3.71 -10.62
C ALA A 266 -9.92 5.10 -11.21
N SER A 267 -10.92 5.99 -11.26
CA SER A 267 -10.78 7.34 -11.81
C SER A 267 -10.63 8.45 -10.75
N GLY A 268 -10.61 8.11 -9.47
CA GLY A 268 -10.65 9.09 -8.38
C GLY A 268 -9.28 9.68 -8.02
N CYS A 269 -8.96 10.88 -8.51
CA CYS A 269 -7.98 11.75 -7.86
C CYS A 269 -8.61 12.31 -6.57
N GLY A 270 -8.32 11.70 -5.42
CA GLY A 270 -8.94 12.09 -4.16
C GLY A 270 -8.29 11.47 -2.92
N SER A 271 -8.54 12.10 -1.77
CA SER A 271 -7.98 11.88 -0.44
C SER A 271 -8.41 10.59 0.26
N VAL A 272 -8.66 9.52 -0.49
CA VAL A 272 -8.97 8.21 0.10
C VAL A 272 -8.01 7.20 -0.50
N PRO A 273 -7.21 6.51 0.32
CA PRO A 273 -6.29 5.53 -0.22
C PRO A 273 -7.05 4.37 -0.86
N LEU A 274 -6.83 4.14 -2.15
CA LEU A 274 -7.26 2.92 -2.80
C LEU A 274 -6.46 1.74 -2.21
N PRO A 275 -7.09 0.73 -1.61
CA PRO A 275 -6.38 -0.39 -0.98
C PRO A 275 -5.38 -1.07 -1.91
N VAL A 276 -5.74 -1.24 -3.19
CA VAL A 276 -4.86 -1.79 -4.23
C VAL A 276 -3.64 -0.91 -4.42
N ALA A 277 -3.82 0.41 -4.46
CA ALA A 277 -2.71 1.34 -4.60
C ALA A 277 -1.78 1.26 -3.40
N GLN A 278 -2.28 1.21 -2.17
CA GLN A 278 -1.44 1.07 -0.99
C GLN A 278 -0.68 -0.24 -0.94
N VAL A 279 -1.32 -1.35 -1.30
CA VAL A 279 -0.62 -2.62 -1.39
C VAL A 279 0.47 -2.56 -2.48
N ALA A 280 0.18 -1.93 -3.62
CA ALA A 280 1.13 -1.80 -4.72
C ALA A 280 2.33 -0.90 -4.36
N THR A 281 2.10 0.24 -3.71
CA THR A 281 3.12 1.25 -3.37
C THR A 281 3.81 0.98 -2.04
N ARG A 282 3.09 0.44 -1.04
CA ARG A 282 3.58 0.26 0.33
C ARG A 282 3.71 -1.21 0.76
N GLY A 283 3.16 -2.16 0.01
CA GLY A 283 3.26 -3.59 0.33
C GLY A 283 2.41 -4.03 1.52
N VAL A 284 1.54 -3.14 2.03
CA VAL A 284 0.64 -3.46 3.14
C VAL A 284 -0.59 -2.57 3.10
N PHE A 285 -1.74 -3.16 3.46
CA PHE A 285 -3.00 -2.47 3.70
C PHE A 285 -3.58 -2.97 5.02
N ILE A 286 -4.02 -2.05 5.88
CA ILE A 286 -4.61 -2.36 7.18
C ILE A 286 -5.92 -1.60 7.28
N THR A 287 -7.00 -2.30 7.60
CA THR A 287 -8.29 -1.65 7.82
C THR A 287 -9.13 -2.41 8.84
N GLN A 288 -10.00 -1.68 9.53
CA GLN A 288 -11.00 -2.25 10.44
C GLN A 288 -12.35 -2.28 9.75
N VAL A 289 -13.02 -3.43 9.78
CA VAL A 289 -14.31 -3.67 9.12
C VAL A 289 -15.34 -4.04 10.17
N TYR A 290 -16.49 -3.37 10.09
CA TYR A 290 -17.66 -3.61 10.92
C TYR A 290 -18.85 -3.89 10.01
N LEU A 291 -19.60 -4.95 10.32
CA LEU A 291 -20.84 -5.28 9.64
C LEU A 291 -21.99 -5.21 10.66
N PRO A 292 -23.08 -4.49 10.35
CA PRO A 292 -24.21 -4.39 11.27
C PRO A 292 -24.81 -5.77 11.52
N SER A 293 -24.98 -6.15 12.78
CA SER A 293 -25.70 -7.37 13.13
C SER A 293 -27.20 -7.11 13.03
N LYS A 294 -27.94 -7.96 12.29
CA LYS A 294 -29.40 -7.90 12.22
C LYS A 294 -30.11 -8.27 13.54
N LEU A 295 -29.36 -8.56 14.61
CA LEU A 295 -29.88 -9.16 15.85
C LEU A 295 -30.72 -8.22 16.75
N ASN A 296 -30.97 -6.97 16.33
CA ASN A 296 -31.76 -5.99 17.09
C ASN A 296 -33.02 -5.49 16.34
N GLN A 297 -33.56 -6.26 15.38
CA GLN A 297 -34.87 -5.99 14.77
C GLN A 297 -35.88 -7.06 15.17
#